data_AF-A0A9E2UK63-F1
#
_entry.id   AF-A0A9E2UK63-F1
#
_cell.length_a   1.000
_cell.length_b   1.000
_cell.length_c   1.000
_cell.angle_alpha   90.00
_cell.angle_beta   90.00
_cell.angle_gamma   90.00
#
_symmetry.space_group_name_H-M   'P 1'
#
loop_
_entity.id
_entity.type
_entity.pdbx_description
1 polymer ?
#
loop_
_entity_poly.entity_id
_entity_poly.type
_entity_poly.pdbx_seq_one_letter_code
_entity_poly.pdbx_strand_id
1 'polypeptide(L)'
;MAYPVRDFLPSRRVFLGGVLAAVALPAAAEAEIPKSLITGSMHRFKLTRPPKPVPDLEFLDVNNQPLRLSDFTGQARLINIWATWCAPCVKEMPSLDRLQEAMPRDRFIVLPISVDGPSKAKVEPFYKERNLLDLHIYYDKGKKAMAVLGVQLLPTSILVDPAGRELGRVEGDADWDTLEAFALMRAAMAN
;
A
#
# COMPACT_ATOMS: atom_id res chain seq x y z
N MET A 1 91.63 15.70 11.81
CA MET A 1 91.38 15.03 10.51
C MET A 1 89.96 15.40 10.09
N ALA A 2 89.75 16.51 9.36
CA ALA A 2 89.72 16.60 7.88
C ALA A 2 88.65 15.64 7.30
N TYR A 3 87.40 16.10 7.14
CA TYR A 3 86.76 16.71 5.93
C TYR A 3 86.32 15.65 4.88
N PRO A 4 85.32 15.90 3.99
CA PRO A 4 84.13 16.78 4.10
C PRO A 4 82.88 16.29 3.28
N VAL A 5 81.81 17.14 3.24
CA VAL A 5 80.68 17.35 2.27
C VAL A 5 80.25 16.19 1.32
N ARG A 6 78.97 15.97 0.97
CA ARG A 6 78.09 16.93 0.25
C ARG A 6 76.73 16.31 -0.13
N ASP A 7 75.68 17.13 -0.04
CA ASP A 7 74.48 17.25 -0.90
C ASP A 7 73.82 16.01 -1.52
N PHE A 8 72.50 15.88 -1.35
CA PHE A 8 71.50 15.98 -2.43
C PHE A 8 70.11 15.55 -1.91
N LEU A 9 69.22 16.53 -1.67
CA LEU A 9 67.78 16.32 -1.80
C LEU A 9 67.44 16.35 -3.29
N PRO A 10 66.48 15.53 -3.76
CA PRO A 10 65.20 16.18 -4.04
C PRO A 10 63.98 15.34 -3.66
N SER A 11 63.08 16.00 -2.95
CA SER A 11 61.64 16.04 -3.22
C SER A 11 61.04 14.89 -4.02
N ARG A 12 60.38 13.97 -3.31
CA ARG A 12 59.17 13.32 -3.84
C ARG A 12 58.00 13.72 -2.96
N ARG A 13 57.31 14.79 -3.39
CA ARG A 13 55.94 15.07 -2.95
C ARG A 13 55.10 13.86 -3.37
N VAL A 14 54.81 12.98 -2.42
CA VAL A 14 53.80 11.94 -2.59
C VAL A 14 52.46 12.66 -2.49
N PHE A 15 51.89 13.04 -3.63
CA PHE A 15 50.47 13.38 -3.70
C PHE A 15 49.68 12.09 -3.45
N LEU A 16 49.26 11.86 -2.21
CA LEU A 16 48.15 10.95 -1.92
C LEU A 16 46.87 11.62 -2.43
N GLY A 17 46.59 11.46 -3.72
CA GLY A 17 45.26 11.64 -4.27
C GLY A 17 44.38 10.49 -3.79
N GLY A 18 43.72 10.66 -2.65
CA GLY A 18 42.69 9.74 -2.20
C GLY A 18 41.51 9.77 -3.16
N VAL A 19 41.35 8.74 -3.97
CA VAL A 19 40.11 8.51 -4.73
C VAL A 19 39.06 8.08 -3.71
N LEU A 20 38.19 9.00 -3.29
CA LEU A 20 36.91 8.62 -2.70
C LEU A 20 36.11 7.93 -3.81
N ALA A 21 36.15 6.60 -3.82
CA ALA A 21 35.15 5.82 -4.51
C ALA A 21 33.83 6.03 -3.78
N ALA A 22 33.01 6.96 -4.28
CA ALA A 22 31.62 7.06 -3.88
C ALA A 22 30.95 5.75 -4.29
N VAL A 23 30.79 4.82 -3.34
CA VAL A 23 29.95 3.64 -3.52
C VAL A 23 28.54 4.17 -3.65
N ALA A 24 28.05 4.28 -4.88
CA ALA A 24 26.65 4.54 -5.15
C ALA A 24 25.88 3.37 -4.52
N LEU A 25 25.23 3.62 -3.39
CA LEU A 25 24.21 2.75 -2.86
C LEU A 25 23.22 2.51 -4.01
N PRO A 26 22.85 1.26 -4.32
CA PRO A 26 21.80 1.03 -5.30
C PRO A 26 20.58 1.81 -4.78
N ALA A 27 20.08 2.73 -5.61
CA ALA A 27 18.78 3.33 -5.37
C ALA A 27 17.84 2.16 -5.12
N ALA A 28 17.19 2.15 -3.95
CA ALA A 28 16.24 1.11 -3.57
C ALA A 28 15.35 0.85 -4.78
N ALA A 29 15.41 -0.38 -5.31
CA ALA A 29 14.70 -0.74 -6.54
C ALA A 29 13.28 -0.21 -6.41
N GLU A 30 12.88 0.65 -7.35
CA GLU A 30 11.59 1.32 -7.28
C GLU A 30 10.53 0.23 -7.28
N ALA A 31 9.84 0.16 -6.15
CA ALA A 31 8.71 -0.71 -5.93
C ALA A 31 7.71 -0.60 -7.09
N GLU A 32 7.73 -1.53 -8.04
CA GLU A 32 6.86 -1.48 -9.22
C GLU A 32 6.07 -2.77 -9.37
N ILE A 33 4.75 -2.63 -9.38
CA ILE A 33 3.86 -3.67 -9.88
C ILE A 33 4.12 -3.85 -11.39
N PRO A 34 4.52 -5.06 -11.84
CA PRO A 34 4.69 -5.35 -13.26
C PRO A 34 3.37 -5.20 -14.02
N LYS A 35 3.40 -4.56 -15.20
CA LYS A 35 2.20 -4.43 -16.06
C LYS A 35 1.61 -5.78 -16.47
N SER A 36 2.42 -6.84 -16.49
CA SER A 36 1.96 -8.21 -16.79
C SER A 36 0.97 -8.77 -15.77
N LEU A 37 0.93 -8.23 -14.55
CA LEU A 37 -0.05 -8.60 -13.52
C LEU A 37 -1.41 -7.92 -13.74
N ILE A 38 -1.49 -6.91 -14.62
CA ILE A 38 -2.73 -6.19 -14.94
C ILE A 38 -3.42 -6.91 -16.09
N THR A 39 -4.01 -8.06 -15.78
CA THR A 39 -4.63 -8.98 -16.73
C THR A 39 -5.83 -9.68 -16.12
N GLY A 40 -6.64 -10.37 -16.94
CA GLY A 40 -7.78 -11.15 -16.48
C GLY A 40 -8.75 -10.33 -15.64
N SER A 41 -9.10 -10.81 -14.44
CA SER A 41 -9.95 -10.10 -13.47
C SER A 41 -9.42 -8.72 -13.08
N MET A 42 -8.10 -8.49 -13.15
CA MET A 42 -7.42 -7.25 -12.76
C MET A 42 -7.21 -6.26 -13.93
N HIS A 43 -7.79 -6.50 -15.11
CA HIS A 43 -7.62 -5.62 -16.28
C HIS A 43 -8.05 -4.16 -16.05
N ARG A 44 -8.92 -3.89 -15.07
CA ARG A 44 -9.38 -2.54 -14.68
C ARG A 44 -8.45 -1.83 -13.70
N PHE A 45 -7.43 -2.50 -13.19
CA PHE A 45 -6.49 -1.92 -12.24
C PHE A 45 -5.62 -0.86 -12.93
N LYS A 46 -5.77 0.39 -12.50
CA LYS A 46 -5.02 1.54 -12.98
C LYS A 46 -3.79 1.72 -12.10
N LEU A 47 -2.60 1.51 -12.68
CA LEU A 47 -1.33 1.73 -11.99
C LEU A 47 -1.09 3.20 -11.69
N THR A 48 -0.57 3.48 -10.49
CA THR A 48 -0.06 4.80 -10.11
C THR A 48 1.45 4.81 -10.31
N ARG A 49 1.92 5.63 -11.25
CA ARG A 49 3.34 5.71 -11.63
C ARG A 49 3.81 7.17 -11.68
N PRO A 50 4.85 7.55 -10.91
CA PRO A 50 5.47 6.74 -9.84
C PRO A 50 4.48 6.49 -8.68
N PRO A 51 4.71 5.47 -7.83
CA PRO A 51 3.95 5.33 -6.59
C PRO A 51 4.01 6.62 -5.77
N LYS A 52 2.88 7.01 -5.17
CA LYS A 52 2.76 8.28 -4.44
C LYS A 52 2.27 8.05 -3.01
N PRO A 53 2.70 8.85 -2.02
CA PRO A 53 2.18 8.74 -0.66
C PRO A 53 0.65 8.86 -0.60
N VAL A 54 0.01 8.01 0.18
CA VAL A 54 -1.42 8.13 0.49
C VAL A 54 -1.59 9.09 1.69
N PRO A 55 -2.52 10.06 1.64
CA PRO A 55 -2.80 10.92 2.79
C PRO A 55 -3.24 10.10 4.01
N ASP A 56 -2.79 10.51 5.20
CA ASP A 56 -3.15 9.83 6.44
C ASP A 56 -4.63 10.08 6.78
N LEU A 57 -5.46 9.08 6.49
CA LEU A 57 -6.90 9.09 6.76
C LEU A 57 -7.17 8.51 8.15
N GLU A 58 -7.94 9.24 8.94
CA GLU A 58 -8.55 8.74 10.17
C GLU A 58 -9.92 8.11 9.88
N PHE A 59 -10.18 6.95 10.49
CA PHE A 59 -11.43 6.20 10.42
C PHE A 59 -11.69 5.47 11.74
N LEU A 60 -12.82 4.78 11.87
CA LEU A 60 -13.20 4.08 13.09
C LEU A 60 -13.29 2.58 12.87
N ASP A 61 -13.01 1.80 13.91
CA ASP A 61 -13.30 0.35 13.95
C ASP A 61 -14.74 0.04 14.41
N VAL A 62 -15.06 -1.25 14.53
CA VAL A 62 -16.34 -1.78 15.04
C VAL A 62 -16.71 -1.30 16.45
N ASN A 63 -15.72 -0.90 17.24
CA ASN A 63 -15.86 -0.40 18.61
C ASN A 63 -15.88 1.13 18.70
N ASN A 64 -15.94 1.83 17.56
CA ASN A 64 -15.78 3.29 17.45
C ASN A 64 -14.42 3.83 17.92
N GLN A 65 -13.39 2.99 17.98
CA GLN A 65 -12.03 3.44 18.27
C GLN A 65 -11.43 4.09 17.02
N PRO A 66 -10.79 5.26 17.17
CA PRO A 66 -10.11 5.92 16.06
C PRO A 66 -8.87 5.13 15.65
N LEU A 67 -8.73 4.95 14.35
CA LEU A 67 -7.57 4.37 13.67
C LEU A 67 -7.12 5.31 12.56
N ARG A 68 -5.86 5.19 12.15
CA ARG A 68 -5.26 5.90 11.04
C ARG A 68 -4.67 4.93 10.05
N LEU A 69 -4.55 5.35 8.79
CA LEU A 69 -3.80 4.55 7.81
C LEU A 69 -2.35 4.35 8.27
N SER A 70 -1.73 5.34 8.90
CA SER A 70 -0.39 5.21 9.47
C SER A 70 -0.22 4.09 10.52
N ASP A 71 -1.29 3.64 11.17
CA ASP A 71 -1.26 2.52 12.13
C ASP A 71 -0.93 1.17 11.46
N PHE A 72 -1.06 1.08 10.14
CA PHE A 72 -0.80 -0.13 9.34
C PHE A 72 0.49 -0.03 8.53
N THR A 73 1.44 0.81 8.96
CA THR A 73 2.76 0.92 8.33
C THR A 73 3.53 -0.39 8.44
N GLY A 74 4.23 -0.79 7.37
CA GLY A 74 4.88 -2.09 7.28
C GLY A 74 4.00 -3.21 6.73
N GLN A 75 2.69 -2.97 6.55
CA GLN A 75 1.77 -3.90 5.90
C GLN A 75 1.29 -3.32 4.57
N ALA A 76 1.24 -4.16 3.53
CA ALA A 76 0.53 -3.82 2.31
C ALA A 76 -0.98 -3.79 2.59
N ARG A 77 -1.72 -2.93 1.90
CA ARG A 77 -3.12 -2.65 2.23
C ARG A 77 -3.96 -2.55 0.98
N LEU A 78 -5.12 -3.18 1.00
CA LEU A 78 -6.18 -2.91 0.02
C LEU A 78 -7.27 -2.09 0.71
N ILE A 79 -7.25 -0.78 0.48
CA ILE A 79 -8.25 0.14 1.02
C ILE A 79 -9.46 0.11 0.10
N ASN A 80 -10.60 -0.38 0.58
CA ASN A 80 -11.85 -0.45 -0.19
C ASN A 80 -12.86 0.54 0.38
N ILE A 81 -13.30 1.50 -0.43
CA ILE A 81 -14.32 2.47 -0.06
C ILE A 81 -15.65 2.00 -0.61
N TRP A 82 -16.62 1.78 0.28
CA TRP A 82 -17.86 1.10 -0.07
C TRP A 82 -19.06 1.56 0.77
N ALA A 83 -20.26 1.10 0.41
CA ALA A 83 -21.48 1.32 1.19
C ALA A 83 -22.51 0.18 0.99
N THR A 84 -23.35 -0.03 1.99
CA THR A 84 -24.41 -1.04 2.02
C THR A 84 -25.50 -0.82 0.97
N TRP A 85 -25.74 0.43 0.54
CA TRP A 85 -26.69 0.79 -0.51
C TRP A 85 -26.09 0.74 -1.92
N CYS A 86 -24.78 0.50 -2.04
CA CYS A 86 -24.09 0.41 -3.33
C CYS A 86 -24.11 -1.06 -3.81
N ALA A 87 -24.93 -1.36 -4.82
CA ALA A 87 -25.09 -2.73 -5.29
C ALA A 87 -23.78 -3.40 -5.78
N PRO A 88 -22.91 -2.73 -6.57
CA PRO A 88 -21.62 -3.32 -6.95
C PRO A 88 -20.71 -3.56 -5.75
N CYS A 89 -20.72 -2.67 -4.76
CA CYS A 89 -19.98 -2.84 -3.52
C CYS A 89 -20.40 -4.11 -2.79
N VAL A 90 -21.71 -4.28 -2.57
CA VAL A 90 -22.27 -5.45 -1.89
C VAL A 90 -21.90 -6.74 -2.61
N LYS A 91 -21.84 -6.72 -3.95
CA LYS A 91 -21.49 -7.88 -4.77
C LYS A 91 -20.04 -8.35 -4.56
N GLU A 92 -19.08 -7.44 -4.39
CA GLU A 92 -17.66 -7.81 -4.23
C GLU A 92 -17.24 -8.18 -2.80
N MET A 93 -18.02 -7.80 -1.78
CA MET A 93 -17.63 -8.05 -0.37
C MET A 93 -17.25 -9.52 -0.07
N PRO A 94 -17.95 -10.55 -0.59
CA PRO A 94 -17.54 -11.93 -0.36
C PRO A 94 -16.19 -12.32 -0.99
N SER A 95 -15.79 -11.71 -2.12
CA SER A 95 -14.47 -11.98 -2.72
C SER A 95 -13.36 -11.28 -1.95
N LEU A 96 -13.63 -10.09 -1.40
CA LEU A 96 -12.72 -9.40 -0.47
C LEU A 96 -12.51 -10.20 0.82
N ASP A 97 -13.54 -10.85 1.33
CA ASP A 97 -13.47 -11.70 2.52
C ASP A 97 -12.56 -12.91 2.30
N ARG A 98 -12.77 -13.64 1.20
CA ARG A 98 -11.88 -14.74 0.79
C ARG A 98 -10.47 -14.28 0.48
N LEU A 99 -10.30 -13.08 -0.07
CA LEU A 99 -8.96 -12.49 -0.24
C LEU A 99 -8.27 -12.30 1.12
N GLN A 100 -8.98 -11.76 2.11
CA GLN A 100 -8.42 -11.56 3.44
C GLN A 100 -8.10 -12.90 4.13
N GLU A 101 -8.94 -13.92 3.97
CA GLU A 101 -8.72 -15.28 4.45
C GLU A 101 -7.42 -15.87 3.85
N ALA A 102 -7.20 -15.69 2.56
CA ALA A 102 -6.07 -16.27 1.83
C ALA A 102 -4.72 -15.55 2.05
N MET A 103 -4.72 -14.37 2.67
CA MET A 103 -3.54 -13.51 2.79
C MET A 103 -3.01 -13.44 4.23
N PRO A 104 -1.68 -13.40 4.43
CA PRO A 104 -1.09 -13.37 5.76
C PRO A 104 -1.29 -11.99 6.41
N ARG A 105 -2.03 -11.97 7.53
CA ARG A 105 -2.49 -10.75 8.22
C ARG A 105 -1.37 -9.88 8.79
N ASP A 106 -0.18 -10.44 9.02
CA ASP A 106 1.01 -9.72 9.48
C ASP A 106 1.68 -8.91 8.38
N ARG A 107 1.37 -9.19 7.10
CA ARG A 107 1.97 -8.55 5.93
C ARG A 107 0.97 -7.88 5.01
N PHE A 108 -0.31 -8.26 5.07
CA PHE A 108 -1.37 -7.73 4.21
C PHE A 108 -2.70 -7.60 4.96
N ILE A 109 -3.40 -6.49 4.72
CA ILE A 109 -4.73 -6.24 5.27
C ILE A 109 -5.68 -5.60 4.25
N VAL A 110 -6.91 -6.09 4.22
CA VAL A 110 -8.03 -5.44 3.55
C VAL A 110 -8.69 -4.47 4.53
N LEU A 111 -8.84 -3.21 4.13
CA LEU A 111 -9.49 -2.16 4.91
C LEU A 111 -10.80 -1.73 4.22
N PRO A 112 -11.92 -2.47 4.41
CA PRO A 112 -13.22 -2.10 3.85
C PRO A 112 -13.87 -0.98 4.68
N ILE A 113 -13.57 0.27 4.31
CA ILE A 113 -14.06 1.47 4.98
C ILE A 113 -15.44 1.85 4.43
N SER A 114 -16.46 1.61 5.24
CA SER A 114 -17.83 1.99 4.92
C SER A 114 -18.02 3.51 5.00
N VAL A 115 -18.63 4.09 3.97
CA VAL A 115 -19.09 5.50 3.93
C VAL A 115 -20.60 5.64 4.09
N ASP A 116 -21.31 4.55 4.44
CA ASP A 116 -22.50 4.72 5.27
C ASP A 116 -22.10 5.53 6.50
N GLY A 117 -22.90 6.53 6.90
CA GLY A 117 -22.57 7.47 7.99
C GLY A 117 -22.33 6.79 9.35
N PRO A 118 -22.61 7.41 10.51
CA PRO A 118 -22.46 6.71 11.79
C PRO A 118 -23.45 5.53 11.87
N SER A 119 -23.09 4.34 11.39
CA SER A 119 -24.04 3.24 11.26
C SER A 119 -23.42 1.87 11.37
N LYS A 120 -22.78 1.64 12.52
CA LYS A 120 -22.58 0.28 13.08
C LYS A 120 -23.83 -0.59 12.89
N ALA A 121 -25.00 0.00 13.16
CA ALA A 121 -26.32 -0.64 13.01
C ALA A 121 -26.69 -1.08 11.58
N LYS A 122 -26.03 -0.60 10.53
CA LYS A 122 -26.29 -1.05 9.14
C LYS A 122 -25.26 -2.07 8.67
N VAL A 123 -23.99 -1.86 9.03
CA VAL A 123 -22.89 -2.69 8.51
C VAL A 123 -22.76 -4.00 9.28
N GLU A 124 -22.95 -4.02 10.61
CA GLU A 124 -22.84 -5.27 11.35
C GLU A 124 -23.88 -6.33 10.93
N PRO A 125 -25.17 -6.00 10.75
CA PRO A 125 -26.13 -6.96 10.20
C PRO A 125 -25.73 -7.45 8.82
N PHE A 126 -25.24 -6.56 7.95
CA PHE A 126 -24.76 -6.93 6.62
C PHE A 126 -23.66 -8.00 6.67
N TYR A 127 -22.64 -7.83 7.53
CA TYR A 127 -21.56 -8.82 7.70
C TYR A 127 -22.10 -10.16 8.18
N LYS A 128 -23.03 -10.13 9.15
CA LYS A 128 -23.66 -11.34 9.69
C LYS A 128 -24.51 -12.08 8.65
N GLU A 129 -25.36 -11.35 7.92
CA GLU A 129 -26.23 -11.91 6.87
C GLU A 129 -25.45 -12.51 5.71
N ARG A 130 -24.27 -11.97 5.42
CA ARG A 130 -23.39 -12.42 4.34
C ARG A 130 -22.29 -13.38 4.80
N ASN A 131 -22.24 -13.69 6.09
CA ASN A 131 -21.22 -14.53 6.70
C ASN A 131 -19.79 -14.09 6.32
N LEU A 132 -19.52 -12.78 6.43
CA LEU A 132 -18.18 -12.22 6.23
C LEU A 132 -17.40 -12.36 7.54
N LEU A 133 -16.43 -13.26 7.58
CA LEU A 133 -15.77 -13.69 8.81
C LEU A 133 -14.35 -13.14 8.96
N ASP A 134 -13.71 -12.80 7.85
CA ASP A 134 -12.30 -12.45 7.81
C ASP A 134 -12.07 -10.94 7.67
N LEU A 135 -13.04 -10.21 7.11
CA LEU A 135 -13.03 -8.75 7.05
C LEU A 135 -13.37 -8.11 8.40
N HIS A 136 -12.52 -7.18 8.81
CA HIS A 136 -12.84 -6.26 9.90
C HIS A 136 -13.79 -5.16 9.42
N ILE A 137 -14.61 -4.66 10.33
CA ILE A 137 -15.56 -3.58 10.01
C ILE A 137 -14.93 -2.23 10.34
N TYR A 138 -14.89 -1.35 9.34
CA TYR A 138 -14.41 0.03 9.47
C TYR A 138 -15.43 1.05 8.95
N TYR A 139 -15.42 2.25 9.53
CA TYR A 139 -16.34 3.32 9.18
C TYR A 139 -15.66 4.67 9.04
N ASP A 140 -16.21 5.50 8.16
CA ASP A 140 -15.91 6.92 8.08
C ASP A 140 -17.16 7.76 8.40
N LYS A 141 -17.26 8.22 9.66
CA LYS A 141 -18.41 9.01 10.14
C LYS A 141 -18.63 10.32 9.36
N GLY A 142 -17.61 10.84 8.69
CA GLY A 142 -17.66 12.16 8.04
C GLY A 142 -17.73 12.12 6.51
N LYS A 143 -17.73 10.93 5.90
CA LYS A 143 -17.51 10.76 4.44
C LYS A 143 -16.23 11.49 3.95
N LYS A 144 -15.26 11.69 4.85
CA LYS A 144 -13.97 12.33 4.57
C LYS A 144 -13.07 11.44 3.72
N ALA A 145 -13.17 10.12 3.86
CA ALA A 145 -12.37 9.13 3.15
C ALA A 145 -12.43 9.35 1.64
N MET A 146 -13.61 9.61 1.09
CA MET A 146 -13.76 9.88 -0.33
C MET A 146 -12.97 11.13 -0.77
N ALA A 147 -13.11 12.24 -0.05
CA ALA A 147 -12.39 13.47 -0.36
C ALA A 147 -10.87 13.33 -0.17
N VAL A 148 -10.44 12.76 0.95
CA VAL A 148 -9.03 12.58 1.32
C VAL A 148 -8.30 11.65 0.35
N LEU A 149 -8.94 10.57 -0.10
CA LEU A 149 -8.34 9.59 -1.01
C LEU A 149 -8.58 9.90 -2.50
N GLY A 150 -9.29 10.99 -2.79
CA GLY A 150 -9.66 11.38 -4.16
C GLY A 150 -10.56 10.34 -4.84
N VAL A 151 -11.51 9.77 -4.11
CA VAL A 151 -12.49 8.80 -4.61
C VAL A 151 -13.77 9.53 -5.00
N GLN A 152 -14.23 9.31 -6.24
CA GLN A 152 -15.42 9.96 -6.79
C GLN A 152 -16.61 9.00 -6.96
N LEU A 153 -16.36 7.69 -6.94
CA LEU A 153 -17.36 6.65 -7.16
C LEU A 153 -17.14 5.45 -6.25
N LEU A 154 -18.20 4.68 -6.02
CA LEU A 154 -18.16 3.46 -5.23
C LEU A 154 -18.43 2.20 -6.10
N PRO A 155 -17.81 1.06 -5.78
CA PRO A 155 -16.66 0.96 -4.88
C PRO A 155 -15.41 1.54 -5.55
N THR A 156 -14.43 1.95 -4.73
CA THR A 156 -13.06 2.18 -5.22
C THR A 156 -12.09 1.49 -4.27
N SER A 157 -11.23 0.65 -4.84
CA SER A 157 -10.18 -0.06 -4.10
C SER A 157 -8.81 0.50 -4.46
N ILE A 158 -8.03 0.89 -3.46
CA ILE A 158 -6.70 1.48 -3.59
C ILE A 158 -5.68 0.52 -2.98
N LEU A 159 -4.71 0.10 -3.77
CA LEU A 159 -3.63 -0.77 -3.33
C LEU A 159 -2.44 0.07 -2.86
N VAL A 160 -2.01 -0.17 -1.63
CA VAL A 160 -0.97 0.56 -0.93
C VAL A 160 0.13 -0.39 -0.50
N ASP A 161 1.38 0.01 -0.70
CA ASP A 161 2.55 -0.76 -0.27
C ASP A 161 2.85 -0.60 1.24
N PRO A 162 3.77 -1.40 1.81
CA PRO A 162 4.19 -1.28 3.21
C PRO A 162 4.71 0.10 3.61
N ALA A 163 5.23 0.88 2.66
CA ALA A 163 5.73 2.24 2.88
C ALA A 163 4.62 3.30 2.86
N GLY A 164 3.36 2.92 2.63
CA GLY A 164 2.23 3.85 2.59
C GLY A 164 2.06 4.58 1.25
N ARG A 165 2.61 4.03 0.15
CA ARG A 165 2.47 4.59 -1.19
C ARG A 165 1.42 3.83 -1.99
N GLU A 166 0.58 4.57 -2.72
CA GLU A 166 -0.38 4.02 -3.65
C GLU A 166 0.34 3.43 -4.87
N LEU A 167 0.14 2.13 -5.10
CA LEU A 167 0.60 1.40 -6.28
C LEU A 167 -0.41 1.46 -7.43
N GLY A 168 -1.69 1.65 -7.12
CA GLY A 168 -2.75 1.79 -8.09
C GLY A 168 -4.13 1.60 -7.48
N ARG A 169 -5.16 1.64 -8.33
CA ARG A 169 -6.55 1.56 -7.90
C ARG A 169 -7.47 0.90 -8.93
N VAL A 170 -8.58 0.36 -8.45
CA VAL A 170 -9.74 -0.08 -9.25
C VAL A 170 -10.93 0.79 -8.90
N GLU A 171 -11.58 1.32 -9.91
CA GLU A 171 -12.87 2.02 -9.81
C GLU A 171 -13.96 1.05 -10.30
N GLY A 172 -14.94 0.75 -9.44
CA GLY A 172 -15.96 -0.28 -9.63
C GLY A 172 -15.59 -1.63 -9.00
N ASP A 173 -16.52 -2.60 -9.05
CA ASP A 173 -16.34 -3.93 -8.46
C ASP A 173 -15.29 -4.77 -9.20
N ALA A 174 -14.66 -5.69 -8.45
CA ALA A 174 -13.74 -6.69 -8.99
C ALA A 174 -13.84 -8.04 -8.25
N ASP A 175 -13.35 -9.10 -8.91
CA ASP A 175 -13.21 -10.43 -8.32
C ASP A 175 -11.83 -10.58 -7.66
N TRP A 176 -11.80 -10.34 -6.35
CA TRP A 176 -10.58 -10.23 -5.54
C TRP A 176 -9.96 -11.58 -5.13
N ASP A 177 -10.68 -12.67 -5.32
CA ASP A 177 -10.31 -14.04 -4.96
C ASP A 177 -9.80 -14.87 -6.15
N THR A 178 -9.19 -14.18 -7.12
CA THR A 178 -8.63 -14.76 -8.35
C THR A 178 -7.10 -14.90 -8.27
N LEU A 179 -6.52 -15.77 -9.11
CA LEU A 179 -5.07 -15.97 -9.13
C LEU A 179 -4.32 -14.68 -9.49
N GLU A 180 -4.88 -13.89 -10.40
CA GLU A 180 -4.38 -12.58 -10.83
C GLU A 180 -4.41 -11.58 -9.68
N ALA A 181 -5.53 -11.48 -8.95
CA ALA A 181 -5.64 -10.62 -7.77
C ALA A 181 -4.63 -11.02 -6.69
N PHE A 182 -4.49 -12.32 -6.42
CA PHE A 182 -3.51 -12.80 -5.45
C PHE A 182 -2.07 -12.52 -5.86
N ALA A 183 -1.73 -12.67 -7.14
CA ALA A 183 -0.42 -12.32 -7.65
C ALA A 183 -0.13 -10.82 -7.48
N LEU A 184 -1.13 -9.97 -7.75
CA LEU A 184 -1.04 -8.53 -7.58
C LEU A 184 -0.83 -8.13 -6.11
N MET A 185 -1.59 -8.71 -5.17
CA MET A 185 -1.43 -8.44 -3.73
C MET A 185 -0.07 -8.92 -3.20
N ARG A 186 0.38 -10.11 -3.62
CA ARG A 186 1.71 -10.61 -3.25
C ARG A 186 2.84 -9.73 -3.78
N ALA A 187 2.70 -9.21 -5.00
CA ALA A 187 3.64 -8.25 -5.53
C ALA A 187 3.66 -6.98 -4.66
N ALA A 188 2.50 -6.45 -4.27
CA ALA A 188 2.42 -5.28 -3.38
C ALA A 188 3.14 -5.47 -2.04
N MET A 189 3.07 -6.66 -1.44
CA MET A 189 3.74 -6.99 -0.17
C MET A 189 5.27 -7.05 -0.25
N ALA A 190 5.85 -7.13 -1.44
CA ALA A 190 7.29 -7.22 -1.67
C ALA A 190 7.96 -5.87 -1.93
N ASN A 191 7.18 -4.78 -1.91
CA ASN A 191 7.59 -3.41 -2.21
C ASN A 191 8.02 -2.60 -0.98
#